data_AF-G0NR95-F1
#
_entry.id   AF-G0NR95-F1
#
_cell.length_a   1.000
_cell.length_b   1.000
_cell.length_c   1.000
_cell.angle_alpha   90.00
_cell.angle_beta   90.00
_cell.angle_gamma   90.00
#
_symmetry.space_group_name_H-M   'P 1'
#
loop_
_entity.id
_entity.type
_entity.pdbx_description
1 polymer ?
#
loop_
_entity_poly.entity_id
_entity_poly.type
_entity_poly.pdbx_seq_one_letter_code
_entity_poly.pdbx_strand_id
1 'polypeptide(L)'
;MRHDQMDLIYGKGSVGENQKFLKTAKSLSRPQIDRAIMSTINDLAHEKVKFEARRNDIVLSPVTFSNFILDPVSVSQPTILSPVMLCSLILSPAIYGVMIMSPWLMVPVIISPRILSPVAVNPFLMVPIIISPLAFNPFILCPGSMNPFVLSPLIFAPFILSPQVLTPLILTPFCLGPIILNPLALSPLVLSPFVLSPTILSPQYVTAVVLSPYALSPAWGSDGAMVTVFASPSWLS
;
A
#
# COMPACT_ATOMS: atom_id res chain seq x y z
N MET A 1 34.96 -14.55 18.48
CA MET A 1 34.41 -15.82 17.93
C MET A 1 35.55 -16.80 17.65
N ARG A 2 35.36 -18.11 17.85
CA ARG A 2 36.32 -19.12 17.37
C ARG A 2 36.12 -19.41 15.88
N HIS A 3 37.14 -19.90 15.19
CA HIS A 3 37.08 -20.20 13.75
C HIS A 3 35.96 -21.22 13.44
N ASP A 4 35.80 -22.22 14.29
CA ASP A 4 34.75 -23.25 14.16
C ASP A 4 33.33 -22.65 14.28
N GLN A 5 33.16 -21.65 15.15
CA GLN A 5 31.88 -20.94 15.31
C GLN A 5 31.58 -20.06 14.09
N MET A 6 32.61 -19.52 13.44
CA MET A 6 32.46 -18.71 12.24
C MET A 6 32.10 -19.55 11.03
N ASP A 7 32.64 -20.77 10.92
CA ASP A 7 32.25 -21.73 9.89
C ASP A 7 30.79 -22.17 10.02
N LEU A 8 30.30 -22.33 11.24
CA LEU A 8 28.90 -22.69 11.48
C LEU A 8 27.92 -21.57 11.06
N ILE A 9 28.32 -20.30 11.22
CA ILE A 9 27.43 -19.15 11.00
C ILE A 9 27.57 -18.57 9.59
N TYR A 10 28.78 -18.57 9.00
CA TYR A 10 29.07 -17.92 7.71
C TYR A 10 29.56 -18.90 6.62
N GLY A 11 29.65 -20.19 6.93
CA GLY A 11 30.08 -21.24 6.00
C GLY A 11 29.04 -21.54 4.92
N LYS A 12 29.39 -22.46 4.01
CA LYS A 12 28.50 -22.89 2.94
C LYS A 12 27.25 -23.58 3.53
N GLY A 13 26.07 -23.08 3.18
CA GLY A 13 24.79 -23.65 3.65
C GLY A 13 24.30 -23.13 5.01
N SER A 14 24.91 -22.08 5.58
CA SER A 14 24.41 -21.40 6.77
C SER A 14 23.49 -20.22 6.41
N VAL A 15 22.62 -19.82 7.34
CA VAL A 15 21.67 -18.70 7.15
C VAL A 15 22.38 -17.37 6.86
N GLY A 16 23.60 -17.20 7.39
CA GLY A 16 24.44 -16.02 7.19
C GLY A 16 25.57 -16.22 6.18
N GLU A 17 25.41 -17.06 5.16
CA GLU A 17 26.48 -17.42 4.23
C GLU A 17 27.21 -16.18 3.65
N ASN A 18 28.49 -16.02 4.00
CA ASN A 18 29.33 -14.96 3.47
C ASN A 18 30.79 -15.42 3.38
N GLN A 19 31.12 -16.04 2.26
CA GLN A 19 32.44 -16.63 2.04
C GLN A 19 33.56 -15.59 1.94
N LYS A 20 33.25 -14.35 1.52
CA LYS A 20 34.23 -13.26 1.48
C LYS A 20 34.63 -12.86 2.89
N PHE A 21 33.63 -12.59 3.73
CA PHE A 21 33.84 -12.26 5.14
C PHE A 21 34.56 -13.39 5.88
N LEU A 22 34.15 -14.64 5.67
CA LEU A 22 34.78 -15.81 6.28
C LEU A 22 36.27 -15.90 5.95
N LYS A 23 36.65 -15.75 4.68
CA LYS A 23 38.07 -15.78 4.26
C LYS A 23 38.88 -14.66 4.90
N THR A 24 38.36 -13.43 4.91
CA THR A 24 39.01 -12.28 5.55
C THR A 24 39.12 -12.44 7.05
N ALA A 25 38.09 -12.94 7.71
CA ALA A 25 38.06 -13.09 9.15
C ALA A 25 38.93 -14.26 9.64
N LYS A 26 39.10 -15.32 8.83
CA LYS A 26 40.06 -16.42 9.08
C LYS A 26 41.52 -16.02 8.84
N SER A 27 41.78 -15.01 8.00
CA SER A 27 43.15 -14.54 7.76
C SER A 27 43.67 -13.58 8.84
N LEU A 28 42.81 -13.16 9.76
CA LEU A 28 43.15 -12.21 10.82
C LEU A 28 43.35 -12.92 12.16
N SER A 29 44.37 -12.51 12.92
CA SER A 29 44.52 -12.93 14.31
C SER A 29 43.44 -12.31 15.20
N ARG A 30 43.11 -12.94 16.33
CA ARG A 30 42.11 -12.41 17.29
C ARG A 30 42.28 -10.91 17.63
N PRO A 31 43.48 -10.42 17.99
CA PRO A 31 43.65 -8.99 18.31
C PRO A 31 43.52 -8.07 17.09
N GLN A 32 43.66 -8.60 15.86
CA GLN A 32 43.37 -7.86 14.64
C GLN A 32 41.89 -7.83 14.32
N ILE A 33 41.14 -8.90 14.62
CA ILE A 33 39.68 -8.92 14.50
C ILE A 33 39.08 -7.87 15.44
N ASP A 34 39.52 -7.82 16.70
CA ASP A 34 39.01 -6.84 17.65
C ASP A 34 39.32 -5.41 17.21
N ARG A 35 40.52 -5.16 16.67
CA ARG A 35 40.88 -3.86 16.08
C ARG A 35 40.06 -3.53 14.84
N ALA A 36 39.80 -4.50 13.97
CA ALA A 36 38.98 -4.31 12.77
C ALA A 36 37.53 -3.99 13.14
N ILE A 37 36.98 -4.66 14.16
CA ILE A 37 35.65 -4.36 14.70
C ILE A 37 35.63 -2.93 15.24
N MET A 38 36.59 -2.56 16.10
CA MET A 38 36.64 -1.21 16.67
C MET A 38 36.86 -0.13 15.60
N SER A 39 37.68 -0.41 14.57
CA SER A 39 37.84 0.48 13.41
C SER A 39 36.53 0.61 12.65
N THR A 40 35.84 -0.50 12.36
CA THR A 40 34.57 -0.49 11.64
C THR A 40 33.49 0.26 12.42
N ILE A 41 33.43 0.09 13.75
CA ILE A 41 32.53 0.84 14.64
C ILE A 41 32.86 2.33 14.58
N ASN A 42 34.14 2.70 14.61
CA ASN A 42 34.57 4.09 14.52
C ASN A 42 34.28 4.70 13.13
N ASP A 43 34.50 3.93 12.07
CA ASP A 43 34.21 4.31 10.69
C ASP A 43 32.69 4.41 10.44
N LEU A 44 31.88 3.58 11.11
CA LEU A 44 30.42 3.68 11.15
C LEU A 44 29.98 4.95 11.91
N ALA A 45 30.56 5.21 13.09
CA ALA A 45 30.24 6.38 13.91
C ALA A 45 30.58 7.71 13.22
N HIS A 46 31.57 7.70 12.33
CA HIS A 46 31.98 8.84 11.52
C HIS A 46 31.43 8.82 10.08
N GLU A 47 30.42 7.98 9.79
CA GLU A 47 29.76 7.86 8.48
C GLU A 47 30.71 7.62 7.29
N LYS A 48 31.90 7.08 7.53
CA LYS A 48 32.88 6.77 6.47
C LYS A 48 32.48 5.54 5.65
N VAL A 49 31.58 4.70 6.18
CA VAL A 49 31.04 3.54 5.49
C VAL A 49 29.71 3.92 4.85
N LYS A 50 29.68 4.01 3.52
CA LYS A 50 28.45 4.29 2.76
C LYS A 50 27.53 3.06 2.84
N PHE A 51 26.42 3.16 3.57
CA PHE A 51 25.40 2.13 3.58
C PHE A 51 24.69 2.10 2.21
N GLU A 52 24.89 1.04 1.43
CA GLU A 52 24.01 0.73 0.30
C GLU A 52 22.71 0.08 0.84
N ALA A 53 21.96 0.83 1.65
CA ALA A 53 20.54 0.53 1.80
C ALA A 53 19.90 0.69 0.42
N ARG A 54 19.03 -0.25 -0.03
CA ARG A 54 18.32 -0.13 -1.31
C ARG A 54 17.58 1.22 -1.32
N ARG A 55 18.15 2.20 -2.03
CA ARG A 55 17.80 3.62 -1.93
C ARG A 55 17.08 4.07 -3.19
N ASN A 56 16.06 3.33 -3.59
CA ASN A 56 15.21 3.75 -4.71
C ASN A 56 13.86 4.24 -4.15
N ASP A 57 13.91 5.04 -3.10
CA ASP A 57 12.72 5.68 -2.54
C ASP A 57 12.56 7.02 -3.26
N ILE A 58 11.35 7.30 -3.75
CA ILE A 58 11.02 8.57 -4.42
C ILE A 58 10.66 9.57 -3.32
N VAL A 59 11.67 10.26 -2.81
CA VAL A 59 11.54 11.24 -1.72
C VAL A 59 11.67 12.64 -2.25
N LEU A 60 10.69 13.51 -1.93
CA LEU A 60 10.72 14.94 -2.30
C LEU A 60 10.86 15.22 -3.80
N SER A 61 10.54 14.24 -4.64
CA SER A 61 10.63 14.33 -6.09
C SER A 61 9.22 14.22 -6.68
N PRO A 62 8.62 15.34 -7.14
CA PRO A 62 7.31 15.30 -7.75
C PRO A 62 7.38 14.47 -9.05
N VAL A 63 6.48 13.50 -9.19
CA VAL A 63 6.34 12.71 -10.40
C VAL A 63 5.26 13.36 -11.24
N THR A 64 5.64 13.93 -12.39
CA THR A 64 4.71 14.67 -13.23
C THR A 64 4.83 14.25 -14.70
N PHE A 65 3.70 14.21 -15.41
CA PHE A 65 3.65 13.98 -16.86
C PHE A 65 4.34 12.67 -17.32
N SER A 66 4.27 11.62 -16.50
CA SER A 66 4.91 10.34 -16.80
C SER A 66 3.89 9.23 -17.04
N ASN A 67 4.11 8.46 -18.11
CA ASN A 67 3.30 7.29 -18.41
C ASN A 67 4.12 6.04 -18.06
N PHE A 68 3.70 5.33 -17.01
CA PHE A 68 4.28 4.06 -16.64
C PHE A 68 3.48 2.95 -17.35
N ILE A 69 4.12 2.36 -18.35
CA ILE A 69 3.56 1.27 -19.14
C ILE A 69 4.49 0.07 -18.95
N LEU A 70 3.96 -1.04 -18.43
CA LEU A 70 4.75 -2.24 -18.16
C LEU A 70 5.96 -2.00 -17.25
N ASP A 71 5.85 -1.05 -16.30
CA ASP A 71 6.95 -0.68 -15.41
C ASP A 71 6.59 -0.94 -13.94
N PRO A 72 6.57 -2.21 -13.52
CA PRO A 72 6.30 -2.55 -12.12
C PRO A 72 7.41 -2.06 -11.18
N VAL A 73 8.64 -1.95 -11.66
CA VAL A 73 9.79 -1.62 -10.81
C VAL A 73 9.68 -0.18 -10.31
N SER A 74 9.41 0.77 -11.20
CA SER A 74 9.26 2.17 -10.78
C SER A 74 8.02 2.39 -9.91
N VAL A 75 6.91 1.70 -10.20
CA VAL A 75 5.65 1.84 -9.44
C VAL A 75 5.69 1.14 -8.08
N SER A 76 6.55 0.12 -7.92
CA SER A 76 6.77 -0.57 -6.65
C SER A 76 7.60 0.22 -5.63
N GLN A 77 8.21 1.33 -6.03
CA GLN A 77 9.03 2.14 -5.14
C GLN A 77 8.17 2.90 -4.12
N PRO A 78 8.63 3.03 -2.87
CA PRO A 78 7.93 3.85 -1.91
C PRO A 78 8.04 5.33 -2.32
N THR A 79 6.93 6.04 -2.23
CA THR A 79 6.83 7.48 -2.54
C THR A 79 6.55 8.23 -1.25
N ILE A 80 7.43 9.18 -0.91
CA ILE A 80 7.33 9.97 0.31
C ILE A 80 7.44 11.44 -0.04
N LEU A 81 6.45 12.24 0.35
CA LEU A 81 6.44 13.69 0.07
C LEU A 81 6.58 14.03 -1.42
N SER A 82 6.10 13.15 -2.30
CA SER A 82 6.26 13.27 -3.75
C SER A 82 4.88 13.31 -4.40
N PRO A 83 4.38 14.49 -4.80
CA PRO A 83 3.09 14.58 -5.46
C PRO A 83 3.15 13.89 -6.84
N VAL A 84 2.10 13.16 -7.19
CA VAL A 84 1.98 12.42 -8.45
C VAL A 84 0.89 13.08 -9.29
N MET A 85 1.26 13.68 -10.41
CA MET A 85 0.36 14.52 -11.19
C MET A 85 0.41 14.16 -12.67
N LEU A 86 -0.75 13.98 -13.30
CA LEU A 86 -0.86 13.76 -14.75
C LEU A 86 -0.04 12.55 -15.22
N CYS A 87 -0.12 11.46 -14.45
CA CYS A 87 0.60 10.22 -14.74
C CYS A 87 -0.38 9.13 -15.13
N SER A 88 -0.06 8.26 -16.09
CA SER A 88 -0.88 7.07 -16.35
C SER A 88 -0.18 5.81 -15.86
N LEU A 89 -0.88 4.97 -15.11
CA LEU A 89 -0.40 3.64 -14.72
C LEU A 89 -1.13 2.58 -15.53
N ILE A 90 -0.43 1.95 -16.47
CA ILE A 90 -0.99 0.93 -17.36
C ILE A 90 -0.17 -0.34 -17.21
N LEU A 91 -0.83 -1.44 -16.87
CA LEU A 91 -0.21 -2.77 -16.80
C LEU A 91 1.05 -2.80 -15.90
N SER A 92 1.02 -2.04 -14.81
CA SER A 92 2.18 -1.80 -13.95
C SER A 92 1.85 -2.22 -12.52
N PRO A 93 1.97 -3.53 -12.19
CA PRO A 93 1.64 -4.03 -10.87
C PRO A 93 2.62 -3.50 -9.81
N ALA A 94 2.11 -3.14 -8.64
CA ALA A 94 2.90 -2.60 -7.54
C ALA A 94 2.95 -3.59 -6.36
N ILE A 95 4.16 -3.93 -5.92
CA ILE A 95 4.39 -4.80 -4.77
C ILE A 95 5.31 -4.00 -3.83
N TYR A 96 4.85 -3.69 -2.61
CA TYR A 96 5.58 -2.85 -1.63
C TYR A 96 5.64 -1.34 -1.93
N GLY A 97 4.68 -0.80 -2.68
CA GLY A 97 4.58 0.64 -2.95
C GLY A 97 3.95 1.41 -1.79
N VAL A 98 4.72 1.68 -0.73
CA VAL A 98 4.26 2.56 0.38
C VAL A 98 4.11 3.98 -0.14
N MET A 99 2.99 4.64 0.16
CA MET A 99 2.74 6.00 -0.26
C MET A 99 2.39 6.87 0.95
N ILE A 100 3.20 7.89 1.22
CA ILE A 100 3.04 8.78 2.38
C ILE A 100 3.16 10.24 1.94
N MET A 101 2.14 11.04 2.25
CA MET A 101 2.12 12.49 1.95
C MET A 101 2.35 12.78 0.45
N SER A 102 1.82 11.92 -0.42
CA SER A 102 2.01 11.98 -1.86
C SER A 102 0.65 12.16 -2.54
N PRO A 103 0.16 13.40 -2.72
CA PRO A 103 -1.16 13.65 -3.32
C PRO A 103 -1.20 13.23 -4.79
N TRP A 104 -2.35 12.71 -5.25
CA TRP A 104 -2.54 12.21 -6.61
C TRP A 104 -3.56 13.05 -7.36
N LEU A 105 -3.18 13.54 -8.55
CA LEU A 105 -4.06 14.29 -9.43
C LEU A 105 -4.04 13.72 -10.85
N MET A 106 -5.22 13.41 -11.39
CA MET A 106 -5.38 12.97 -12.78
C MET A 106 -4.51 11.75 -13.10
N VAL A 107 -4.61 10.72 -12.25
CA VAL A 107 -3.80 9.49 -12.36
C VAL A 107 -4.68 8.30 -12.70
N PRO A 108 -4.96 8.01 -13.99
CA PRO A 108 -5.67 6.79 -14.34
C PRO A 108 -4.83 5.55 -14.04
N VAL A 109 -5.44 4.57 -13.37
CA VAL A 109 -4.84 3.29 -13.02
C VAL A 109 -5.59 2.18 -13.74
N ILE A 110 -4.94 1.52 -14.68
CA ILE A 110 -5.52 0.53 -15.57
C ILE A 110 -4.70 -0.76 -15.46
N ILE A 111 -5.36 -1.86 -15.11
CA ILE A 111 -4.76 -3.21 -15.05
C ILE A 111 -3.48 -3.21 -14.19
N SER A 112 -3.54 -2.60 -13.01
CA SER A 112 -2.36 -2.41 -12.15
C SER A 112 -2.67 -2.90 -10.73
N PRO A 113 -2.61 -4.22 -10.47
CA PRO A 113 -2.87 -4.77 -9.15
C PRO A 113 -1.85 -4.25 -8.13
N ARG A 114 -2.31 -4.04 -6.90
CA ARG A 114 -1.50 -3.49 -5.82
C ARG A 114 -1.53 -4.41 -4.61
N ILE A 115 -0.35 -4.77 -4.13
CA ILE A 115 -0.17 -5.67 -2.99
C ILE A 115 0.78 -5.02 -1.99
N LEU A 116 0.42 -5.03 -0.69
CA LEU A 116 1.25 -4.53 0.41
C LEU A 116 1.69 -3.07 0.20
N SER A 117 0.74 -2.21 -0.14
CA SER A 117 0.99 -0.81 -0.56
C SER A 117 0.21 0.17 0.30
N PRO A 118 0.51 0.27 1.62
CA PRO A 118 -0.23 1.14 2.52
C PRO A 118 -0.18 2.59 2.06
N VAL A 119 -1.32 3.27 2.18
CA VAL A 119 -1.47 4.68 1.80
C VAL A 119 -1.84 5.49 3.04
N ALA A 120 -1.03 6.50 3.34
CA ALA A 120 -1.24 7.38 4.49
C ALA A 120 -1.12 8.85 4.08
N VAL A 121 -2.17 9.62 4.38
CA VAL A 121 -2.21 11.08 4.16
C VAL A 121 -2.04 11.46 2.68
N ASN A 122 -2.75 10.75 1.79
CA ASN A 122 -2.71 11.00 0.35
C ASN A 122 -4.13 11.33 -0.16
N PRO A 123 -4.39 12.59 -0.54
CA PRO A 123 -5.62 12.92 -1.25
C PRO A 123 -5.58 12.42 -2.70
N PHE A 124 -6.72 11.96 -3.19
CA PHE A 124 -6.90 11.46 -4.56
C PHE A 124 -7.95 12.31 -5.30
N LEU A 125 -7.57 12.90 -6.43
CA LEU A 125 -8.49 13.66 -7.29
C LEU A 125 -8.40 13.18 -8.74
N MET A 126 -9.54 12.77 -9.30
CA MET A 126 -9.65 12.29 -10.70
C MET A 126 -8.73 11.10 -10.98
N VAL A 127 -8.80 10.07 -10.14
CA VAL A 127 -8.01 8.84 -10.19
C VAL A 127 -8.94 7.67 -10.50
N PRO A 128 -9.30 7.43 -11.78
CA PRO A 128 -10.09 6.27 -12.14
C PRO A 128 -9.27 5.00 -12.02
N ILE A 129 -9.83 3.98 -11.36
CA ILE A 129 -9.17 2.70 -11.09
C ILE A 129 -9.97 1.60 -11.77
N ILE A 130 -9.35 0.94 -12.74
CA ILE A 130 -9.99 -0.05 -13.61
C ILE A 130 -9.17 -1.34 -13.58
N ILE A 131 -9.84 -2.48 -13.31
CA ILE A 131 -9.25 -3.84 -13.32
C ILE A 131 -7.99 -3.89 -12.44
N SER A 132 -8.06 -3.30 -11.25
CA SER A 132 -6.92 -3.20 -10.36
C SER A 132 -7.31 -3.77 -9.00
N PRO A 133 -7.02 -5.05 -8.72
CA PRO A 133 -7.14 -5.66 -7.39
C PRO A 133 -6.27 -4.95 -6.37
N LEU A 134 -6.78 -4.73 -5.16
CA LEU A 134 -5.96 -4.29 -4.02
C LEU A 134 -6.01 -5.34 -2.91
N ALA A 135 -4.83 -5.74 -2.44
CA ALA A 135 -4.68 -6.66 -1.32
C ALA A 135 -3.69 -6.08 -0.29
N PHE A 136 -4.06 -6.14 0.99
CA PHE A 136 -3.24 -5.61 2.09
C PHE A 136 -2.86 -4.14 1.88
N ASN A 137 -3.86 -3.33 1.54
CA ASN A 137 -3.67 -1.91 1.25
C ASN A 137 -4.56 -1.07 2.18
N PRO A 138 -4.09 -0.74 3.39
CA PRO A 138 -4.82 0.16 4.28
C PRO A 138 -4.76 1.60 3.76
N PHE A 139 -5.91 2.27 3.78
CA PHE A 139 -6.07 3.68 3.45
C PHE A 139 -6.37 4.48 4.71
N ILE A 140 -5.45 5.38 5.08
CA ILE A 140 -5.56 6.22 6.28
C ILE A 140 -5.47 7.68 5.85
N LEU A 141 -6.45 8.52 6.22
CA LEU A 141 -6.45 9.94 5.89
C LEU A 141 -6.34 10.22 4.38
N CYS A 142 -7.07 9.44 3.59
CA CYS A 142 -7.03 9.49 2.12
C CYS A 142 -8.36 10.00 1.55
N PRO A 143 -8.63 11.32 1.57
CA PRO A 143 -9.85 11.85 0.97
C PRO A 143 -9.82 11.68 -0.55
N GLY A 144 -10.96 11.34 -1.15
CA GLY A 144 -11.08 11.10 -2.58
C GLY A 144 -12.23 11.84 -3.23
N SER A 145 -12.00 12.35 -4.46
CA SER A 145 -13.05 12.94 -5.28
C SER A 145 -12.91 12.53 -6.74
N MET A 146 -14.02 12.14 -7.37
CA MET A 146 -14.09 11.73 -8.78
C MET A 146 -13.19 10.53 -9.11
N ASN A 147 -13.17 9.54 -8.23
CA ASN A 147 -12.37 8.33 -8.34
C ASN A 147 -13.29 7.10 -8.55
N PRO A 148 -13.70 6.81 -9.79
CA PRO A 148 -14.48 5.61 -10.07
C PRO A 148 -13.62 4.35 -9.91
N PHE A 149 -14.18 3.31 -9.30
CA PHE A 149 -13.57 1.99 -9.25
C PHE A 149 -14.42 0.99 -10.04
N VAL A 150 -13.79 0.26 -10.95
CA VAL A 150 -14.44 -0.73 -11.80
C VAL A 150 -13.62 -2.01 -11.79
N LEU A 151 -14.24 -3.15 -11.45
CA LEU A 151 -13.58 -4.46 -11.40
C LEU A 151 -12.34 -4.48 -10.49
N SER A 152 -12.46 -3.83 -9.33
CA SER A 152 -11.37 -3.65 -8.37
C SER A 152 -11.72 -4.30 -7.03
N PRO A 153 -11.46 -5.60 -6.87
CA PRO A 153 -11.67 -6.29 -5.59
C PRO A 153 -10.73 -5.73 -4.51
N LEU A 154 -11.26 -5.57 -3.30
CA LEU A 154 -10.57 -4.99 -2.14
C LEU A 154 -10.52 -6.03 -1.01
N ILE A 155 -9.32 -6.51 -0.70
CA ILE A 155 -9.09 -7.56 0.32
C ILE A 155 -8.10 -7.04 1.36
N PHE A 156 -8.45 -7.10 2.64
CA PHE A 156 -7.62 -6.54 3.72
C PHE A 156 -7.23 -5.07 3.46
N ALA A 157 -8.20 -4.28 3.01
CA ALA A 157 -8.04 -2.87 2.70
C ALA A 157 -8.95 -2.02 3.60
N PRO A 158 -8.57 -1.78 4.87
CA PRO A 158 -9.34 -0.92 5.75
C PRO A 158 -9.32 0.54 5.26
N PHE A 159 -10.44 1.24 5.39
CA PHE A 159 -10.56 2.66 5.10
C PHE A 159 -10.81 3.42 6.40
N ILE A 160 -9.88 4.30 6.77
CA ILE A 160 -9.95 5.09 8.00
C ILE A 160 -9.83 6.57 7.65
N LEU A 161 -10.82 7.38 8.06
CA LEU A 161 -10.80 8.84 7.87
C LEU A 161 -10.58 9.26 6.40
N SER A 162 -11.24 8.58 5.46
CA SER A 162 -10.96 8.68 4.02
C SER A 162 -12.20 9.08 3.21
N PRO A 163 -12.80 10.25 3.46
CA PRO A 163 -14.08 10.65 2.87
C PRO A 163 -14.05 10.57 1.34
N GLN A 164 -15.11 10.08 0.71
CA GLN A 164 -15.20 9.94 -0.74
C GLN A 164 -16.41 10.68 -1.33
N VAL A 165 -16.18 11.37 -2.45
CA VAL A 165 -17.22 12.09 -3.20
C VAL A 165 -17.15 11.72 -4.68
N LEU A 166 -18.30 11.42 -5.31
CA LEU A 166 -18.36 11.06 -6.74
C LEU A 166 -17.46 9.85 -7.08
N THR A 167 -17.49 8.82 -6.24
CA THR A 167 -16.67 7.60 -6.39
C THR A 167 -17.56 6.39 -6.64
N PRO A 168 -18.10 6.21 -7.86
CA PRO A 168 -18.91 5.04 -8.15
C PRO A 168 -18.05 3.77 -8.04
N LEU A 169 -18.62 2.75 -7.39
CA LEU A 169 -17.96 1.47 -7.15
C LEU A 169 -18.76 0.36 -7.85
N ILE A 170 -18.19 -0.17 -8.93
CA ILE A 170 -18.84 -1.17 -9.79
C ILE A 170 -18.02 -2.46 -9.78
N LEU A 171 -18.63 -3.57 -9.37
CA LEU A 171 -17.96 -4.87 -9.29
C LEU A 171 -16.70 -4.83 -8.40
N THR A 172 -16.82 -4.18 -7.25
CA THR A 172 -15.74 -4.01 -6.27
C THR A 172 -16.10 -4.76 -4.98
N PRO A 173 -15.90 -6.08 -4.90
CA PRO A 173 -16.16 -6.81 -3.67
C PRO A 173 -15.21 -6.37 -2.55
N PHE A 174 -15.73 -6.26 -1.34
CA PHE A 174 -14.99 -5.92 -0.11
C PHE A 174 -14.90 -7.16 0.78
N CYS A 175 -13.68 -7.52 1.18
CA CYS A 175 -13.44 -8.62 2.11
C CYS A 175 -12.44 -8.18 3.19
N LEU A 176 -12.83 -8.34 4.47
CA LEU A 176 -11.95 -8.06 5.61
C LEU A 176 -11.40 -6.62 5.62
N GLY A 177 -12.21 -5.66 5.18
CA GLY A 177 -11.87 -4.25 5.10
C GLY A 177 -12.86 -3.41 5.91
N PRO A 178 -12.58 -3.10 7.20
CA PRO A 178 -13.43 -2.21 7.97
C PRO A 178 -13.40 -0.79 7.40
N ILE A 179 -14.55 -0.11 7.44
CA ILE A 179 -14.72 1.27 6.98
C ILE A 179 -15.07 2.11 8.20
N ILE A 180 -14.20 3.05 8.57
CA ILE A 180 -14.28 3.82 9.81
C ILE A 180 -14.16 5.31 9.48
N LEU A 181 -15.13 6.11 9.91
CA LEU A 181 -15.16 7.56 9.72
C LEU A 181 -14.96 7.97 8.24
N ASN A 182 -15.60 7.26 7.33
CA ASN A 182 -15.50 7.49 5.90
C ASN A 182 -16.88 7.83 5.32
N PRO A 183 -17.28 9.12 5.33
CA PRO A 183 -18.52 9.53 4.70
C PRO A 183 -18.43 9.39 3.18
N LEU A 184 -19.49 8.88 2.57
CA LEU A 184 -19.61 8.69 1.12
C LEU A 184 -20.69 9.61 0.57
N ALA A 185 -20.42 10.33 -0.51
CA ALA A 185 -21.42 11.17 -1.17
C ALA A 185 -21.42 10.97 -2.70
N LEU A 186 -22.59 10.81 -3.31
CA LEU A 186 -22.73 10.63 -4.78
C LEU A 186 -21.93 9.42 -5.31
N SER A 187 -21.81 8.38 -4.50
CA SER A 187 -20.99 7.19 -4.76
C SER A 187 -21.86 5.94 -4.83
N PRO A 188 -22.45 5.63 -5.99
CA PRO A 188 -23.27 4.42 -6.14
C PRO A 188 -22.44 3.14 -6.04
N LEU A 189 -23.01 2.11 -5.42
CA LEU A 189 -22.47 0.77 -5.26
C LEU A 189 -23.27 -0.20 -6.15
N VAL A 190 -22.62 -0.85 -7.11
CA VAL A 190 -23.27 -1.80 -8.02
C VAL A 190 -22.49 -3.10 -8.06
N LEU A 191 -23.15 -4.21 -7.71
CA LEU A 191 -22.53 -5.55 -7.71
C LEU A 191 -21.26 -5.64 -6.84
N SER A 192 -21.27 -4.96 -5.70
CA SER A 192 -20.10 -4.79 -4.82
C SER A 192 -20.42 -5.41 -3.45
N PRO A 193 -20.29 -6.75 -3.30
CA PRO A 193 -20.64 -7.43 -2.05
C PRO A 193 -19.67 -7.07 -0.92
N PHE A 194 -20.17 -7.09 0.31
CA PHE A 194 -19.43 -6.83 1.54
C PHE A 194 -19.36 -8.09 2.40
N VAL A 195 -18.15 -8.52 2.74
CA VAL A 195 -17.91 -9.66 3.65
C VAL A 195 -16.96 -9.22 4.76
N LEU A 196 -17.35 -9.39 6.02
CA LEU A 196 -16.51 -9.05 7.19
C LEU A 196 -15.94 -7.62 7.14
N SER A 197 -16.75 -6.67 6.69
CA SER A 197 -16.39 -5.26 6.47
C SER A 197 -17.33 -4.36 7.27
N PRO A 198 -17.14 -4.23 8.59
CA PRO A 198 -17.99 -3.39 9.41
C PRO A 198 -17.85 -1.92 9.00
N THR A 199 -18.96 -1.18 9.07
CA THR A 199 -19.02 0.26 8.75
C THR A 199 -19.33 1.05 10.01
N ILE A 200 -18.42 1.93 10.42
CA ILE A 200 -18.50 2.66 11.71
C ILE A 200 -18.44 4.15 11.43
N LEU A 201 -19.44 4.90 11.90
CA LEU A 201 -19.53 6.37 11.80
C LEU A 201 -19.27 6.89 10.38
N SER A 202 -19.80 6.20 9.37
CA SER A 202 -19.52 6.42 7.95
C SER A 202 -20.82 6.69 7.19
N PRO A 203 -21.41 7.89 7.34
CA PRO A 203 -22.71 8.20 6.75
C PRO A 203 -22.65 8.26 5.21
N GLN A 204 -23.72 7.84 4.56
CA GLN A 204 -23.85 7.85 3.10
C GLN A 204 -24.87 8.87 2.62
N TYR A 205 -24.54 9.69 1.62
CA TYR A 205 -25.39 10.74 1.10
C TYR A 205 -25.61 10.58 -0.40
N VAL A 206 -26.86 10.54 -0.85
CA VAL A 206 -27.19 10.45 -2.28
C VAL A 206 -26.50 9.24 -2.93
N THR A 207 -26.74 8.05 -2.40
CA THR A 207 -26.13 6.80 -2.89
C THR A 207 -27.20 5.80 -3.30
N ALA A 208 -26.85 4.94 -4.25
CA ALA A 208 -27.66 3.80 -4.64
C ALA A 208 -26.83 2.53 -4.42
N VAL A 209 -27.41 1.54 -3.75
CA VAL A 209 -26.82 0.24 -3.49
C VAL A 209 -27.62 -0.79 -4.25
N VAL A 210 -27.04 -1.34 -5.30
CA VAL A 210 -27.71 -2.25 -6.24
C VAL A 210 -26.97 -3.59 -6.26
N LEU A 211 -27.69 -4.68 -5.98
CA LEU A 211 -27.16 -6.05 -6.07
C LEU A 211 -25.84 -6.26 -5.28
N SER A 212 -25.71 -5.58 -4.15
CA SER A 212 -24.49 -5.54 -3.34
C SER A 212 -24.76 -6.14 -1.96
N PRO A 213 -24.75 -7.48 -1.81
CA PRO A 213 -25.12 -8.13 -0.56
C PRO A 213 -24.12 -7.88 0.56
N TYR A 214 -24.61 -7.92 1.80
CA TYR A 214 -23.83 -7.74 3.03
C TYR A 214 -23.78 -9.04 3.83
N ALA A 215 -22.60 -9.42 4.31
CA ALA A 215 -22.40 -10.61 5.14
C ALA A 215 -21.41 -10.31 6.27
N LEU A 216 -21.84 -10.50 7.53
CA LEU A 216 -21.00 -10.29 8.72
C LEU A 216 -20.37 -8.88 8.77
N SER A 217 -21.09 -7.87 8.26
CA SER A 217 -20.59 -6.52 8.04
C SER A 217 -21.48 -5.48 8.73
N PRO A 218 -21.44 -5.39 10.07
CA PRO A 218 -22.37 -4.56 10.80
C PRO A 218 -22.15 -3.07 10.57
N ALA A 219 -23.23 -2.31 10.57
CA ALA A 219 -23.22 -0.85 10.45
C ALA A 219 -23.53 -0.19 11.80
N TRP A 220 -22.64 0.68 12.28
CA TRP A 220 -22.81 1.39 13.56
C TRP A 220 -22.67 2.90 13.37
N GLY A 221 -23.73 3.65 13.68
CA GLY A 221 -23.74 5.12 13.62
C GLY A 221 -23.48 5.67 12.22
N SER A 222 -23.81 4.92 11.16
CA SER A 222 -23.55 5.24 9.76
C SER A 222 -24.82 5.63 9.00
N ASP A 223 -25.73 6.34 9.68
CA ASP A 223 -27.02 6.72 9.09
C ASP A 223 -26.83 7.75 7.97
N GLY A 224 -27.36 7.42 6.80
CA GLY A 224 -27.26 8.23 5.59
C GLY A 224 -28.53 8.99 5.25
N ALA A 225 -28.44 9.89 4.26
CA ALA A 225 -29.60 10.54 3.66
C ALA A 225 -29.70 10.21 2.17
N MET A 226 -30.92 9.94 1.70
CA MET A 226 -31.20 9.62 0.30
C MET A 226 -30.40 8.41 -0.22
N VAL A 227 -30.38 7.34 0.59
CA VAL A 227 -29.78 6.05 0.23
C VAL A 227 -30.88 5.16 -0.33
N THR A 228 -30.69 4.65 -1.54
CA THR A 228 -31.60 3.68 -2.16
C THR A 228 -30.95 2.31 -2.19
N VAL A 229 -31.67 1.27 -1.79
CA VAL A 229 -31.14 -0.08 -1.65
C VAL A 229 -32.02 -1.03 -2.46
N PHE A 230 -31.44 -1.70 -3.46
CA PHE A 230 -32.13 -2.56 -4.41
C PHE A 230 -31.46 -3.93 -4.51
N ALA A 231 -32.21 -4.99 -4.17
CA ALA A 231 -31.80 -6.38 -4.32
C ALA A 231 -30.42 -6.72 -3.69
N SER A 232 -30.08 -6.08 -2.56
CA SER A 232 -28.87 -6.31 -1.78
C SER A 232 -29.21 -6.95 -0.43
N PRO A 233 -29.32 -8.28 -0.35
CA PRO A 233 -29.65 -8.97 0.89
C PRO A 233 -28.55 -8.79 1.94
N SER A 234 -28.93 -8.85 3.21
CA SER A 234 -28.03 -8.69 4.34
C SER A 234 -28.08 -9.91 5.26
N TRP A 235 -26.92 -10.36 5.74
CA TRP A 235 -26.77 -11.53 6.60
C TRP A 235 -25.85 -11.21 7.78
N LEU A 236 -26.37 -11.22 9.01
CA LEU A 236 -25.62 -10.93 10.24
C LEU A 236 -24.85 -9.59 10.19
N SER A 237 -25.51 -8.54 9.72
CA SER A 237 -25.01 -7.17 9.56
C SER A 237 -25.96 -6.17 10.19
#